data_AF-A0A388Q4I2-F1
#
_entry.id   AF-A0A388Q4I2-F1
#
_cell.length_a   1.000
_cell.length_b   1.000
_cell.length_c   1.000
_cell.angle_alpha   90.00
_cell.angle_beta   90.00
_cell.angle_gamma   90.00
#
_symmetry.space_group_name_H-M   'P 1'
#
loop_
_entity.id
_entity.type
_entity.pdbx_description
1 polymer ?
#
loop_
_entity_poly.entity_id
_entity_poly.type
_entity_poly.pdbx_seq_one_letter_code
_entity_poly.pdbx_strand_id
1 'polypeptide(L)'
;MIHCIKCGNEIPTKRLQILPNTKTCVQCSDVNQLSGHQIIAGKTDYSDLQIIKGEDADNLRYLGRRSSYSVTDIQKNQPKKRPR
;
A
#
# COMPACT_ATOMS: atom_id res chain seq x y z
N MET A 1 -20.38 8.04 -21.90
CA MET A 1 -20.15 8.17 -20.45
C MET A 1 -20.18 6.77 -19.87
N ILE A 2 -19.26 6.42 -18.97
CA ILE A 2 -19.22 5.10 -18.30
C ILE A 2 -19.57 5.31 -16.83
N HIS A 3 -20.50 4.49 -16.33
CA HIS A 3 -20.95 4.53 -14.95
C HIS A 3 -20.33 3.39 -14.13
N CYS A 4 -20.13 3.65 -12.84
CA CYS A 4 -19.66 2.66 -11.89
C CYS A 4 -20.69 1.54 -11.73
N ILE A 5 -20.28 0.28 -11.85
CA ILE A 5 -21.18 -0.88 -11.66
C ILE A 5 -21.69 -0.99 -10.21
N LYS A 6 -20.92 -0.54 -9.21
CA LYS A 6 -21.31 -0.66 -7.79
C LYS A 6 -22.25 0.47 -7.32
N CYS A 7 -22.03 1.71 -7.74
CA CYS A 7 -22.77 2.88 -7.21
C CYS A 7 -23.52 3.70 -8.26
N GLY A 8 -23.41 3.39 -9.56
CA GLY A 8 -24.09 4.12 -10.63
C GLY A 8 -23.50 5.51 -10.96
N ASN A 9 -22.62 6.05 -10.12
CA ASN A 9 -21.99 7.34 -10.36
C ASN A 9 -21.09 7.33 -11.61
N GLU A 10 -20.99 8.48 -12.27
CA GLU A 10 -20.12 8.65 -13.43
C GLU A 10 -18.64 8.46 -13.05
N ILE A 11 -17.91 7.67 -13.85
CA ILE A 11 -16.49 7.46 -13.63
C ILE A 11 -15.71 8.69 -14.14
N PRO A 12 -14.86 9.32 -13.30
CA PRO A 12 -14.07 10.47 -13.72
C PRO A 12 -13.22 10.16 -14.95
N THR A 13 -13.16 11.09 -15.92
CA THR A 13 -12.39 10.93 -17.16
C THR A 13 -10.91 10.61 -16.94
N LYS A 14 -10.28 11.26 -15.94
CA LYS A 14 -8.88 10.96 -15.55
C LYS A 14 -8.66 9.50 -15.16
N ARG A 15 -9.66 8.85 -14.55
CA ARG A 15 -9.59 7.43 -14.16
C ARG A 15 -9.58 6.54 -15.39
N LEU A 16 -10.43 6.86 -16.38
CA LEU A 16 -10.50 6.14 -17.65
C LEU A 16 -9.25 6.33 -18.51
N GLN A 17 -8.59 7.50 -18.43
CA GLN A 17 -7.31 7.74 -19.12
C GLN A 17 -6.19 6.84 -18.57
N ILE A 18 -6.12 6.69 -17.25
CA ILE A 18 -5.07 5.90 -16.59
C ILE A 18 -5.39 4.39 -16.66
N LEU A 19 -6.67 4.04 -16.54
CA LEU A 19 -7.16 2.66 -16.50
C LEU A 19 -8.40 2.55 -17.42
N PRO A 20 -8.19 2.32 -18.73
CA PRO A 20 -9.29 2.34 -19.71
C PRO A 20 -10.33 1.24 -19.49
N ASN A 21 -9.95 0.16 -18.81
CA ASN A 21 -10.82 -0.99 -18.56
C ASN A 21 -11.47 -0.99 -17.17
N THR A 22 -11.44 0.12 -16.39
CA THR A 22 -12.11 0.12 -15.08
C THR A 22 -13.61 0.09 -15.22
N LYS A 23 -14.24 -0.74 -14.39
CA LYS A 23 -15.70 -0.80 -14.23
C LYS A 23 -16.21 -0.15 -12.93
N THR A 24 -15.30 0.30 -12.07
CA THR A 24 -15.61 0.83 -10.74
C THR A 24 -14.99 2.22 -10.56
N CYS A 25 -15.74 3.13 -9.91
CA CYS A 25 -15.23 4.45 -9.55
C CYS A 25 -14.14 4.36 -8.45
N VAL A 26 -13.47 5.48 -8.18
CA VAL A 26 -12.38 5.56 -7.18
C VAL A 26 -12.84 5.12 -5.79
N GLN A 27 -14.05 5.50 -5.37
CA GLN A 27 -14.59 5.14 -4.05
C GLN A 27 -15.02 3.66 -3.95
N CYS A 28 -15.41 3.05 -5.05
CA CYS A 28 -15.87 1.65 -5.09
C CYS A 28 -14.76 0.65 -5.42
N SER A 29 -13.56 1.14 -5.70
CA SER A 29 -12.38 0.33 -5.99
C SER A 29 -11.82 -0.23 -4.68
N ASP A 30 -11.71 -1.55 -4.59
CA ASP A 30 -11.14 -2.23 -3.41
C ASP A 30 -9.59 -2.20 -3.42
N VAL A 31 -9.00 -1.55 -4.44
CA VAL A 31 -7.55 -1.36 -4.55
C VAL A 31 -7.11 -0.24 -3.60
N ASN A 32 -6.59 -0.65 -2.45
CA ASN A 32 -5.98 0.25 -1.46
C ASN A 32 -4.67 0.86 -1.99
N GLN A 33 -4.34 2.05 -1.48
CA GLN A 33 -3.06 2.70 -1.78
C GLN A 33 -1.89 1.83 -1.28
N LEU A 34 -0.87 1.68 -2.14
CA LEU A 34 0.41 1.08 -1.76
C LEU A 34 1.29 2.16 -1.14
N SER A 35 1.97 1.81 -0.06
CA SER A 35 2.83 2.70 0.73
C SER A 35 4.24 2.14 0.74
N GLY A 36 5.22 3.03 0.53
CA GLY A 36 6.64 2.68 0.54
C GLY A 36 7.26 2.98 1.91
N HIS A 37 7.98 2.03 2.48
CA HIS A 37 8.80 2.23 3.68
C HIS A 37 10.28 2.05 3.32
N GLN A 38 11.10 3.06 3.65
CA GLN A 38 12.54 2.99 3.44
C GLN A 38 13.18 2.22 4.58
N ILE A 39 14.02 1.24 4.23
CA ILE A 39 14.75 0.40 5.14
C ILE A 39 16.24 0.67 4.92
N ILE A 40 16.94 1.05 5.99
CA ILE A 40 18.41 1.16 6.00
C ILE A 40 18.89 0.04 6.90
N ALA A 41 19.21 -1.11 6.32
CA ALA A 41 19.54 -2.31 7.04
C ALA A 41 21.06 -2.53 7.12
N GLY A 42 21.78 -1.64 7.82
CA GLY A 42 23.19 -1.88 8.19
C GLY A 42 24.12 -0.68 8.03
N LYS A 43 25.39 -0.85 8.43
CA LYS A 43 26.44 0.18 8.40
C LYS A 43 26.95 0.47 6.98
N THR A 44 26.72 -0.44 6.05
CA THR A 44 27.23 -0.44 4.67
C THR A 44 26.17 -0.75 3.61
N ASP A 45 24.93 -1.01 4.03
CA ASP A 45 23.88 -1.48 3.13
C ASP A 45 23.12 -0.32 2.49
N TYR A 46 22.76 -0.51 1.21
CA TYR A 46 21.99 0.44 0.43
C TYR A 46 20.55 0.53 0.96
N SER A 47 19.94 1.70 0.81
CA SER A 47 18.56 1.94 1.23
C SER A 47 17.61 1.12 0.35
N ASP A 48 16.95 0.14 0.95
CA ASP A 48 15.90 -0.64 0.30
C ASP A 48 14.54 0.01 0.49
N LEU A 49 13.66 -0.12 -0.51
CA LEU A 49 12.31 0.42 -0.46
C LEU A 49 11.30 -0.72 -0.44
N GLN A 50 10.71 -0.96 0.72
CA GLN A 50 9.69 -1.99 0.89
C GLN A 50 8.32 -1.43 0.51
N ILE A 51 7.65 -2.07 -0.46
CA ILE A 51 6.29 -1.73 -0.87
C ILE A 51 5.31 -2.60 -0.08
N ILE A 52 4.45 -1.96 0.70
CA ILE A 52 3.45 -2.59 1.57
C ILE A 52 2.06 -1.99 1.27
N LYS A 53 1.02 -2.64 1.79
CA LYS A 53 -0.34 -2.09 1.72
C LYS A 53 -0.49 -0.94 2.71
N GLY A 54 -1.33 0.04 2.38
CA GLY A 54 -1.61 1.21 3.23
C GLY A 54 -1.92 0.88 4.68
N GLU A 55 -2.75 -0.14 4.91
CA GLU A 55 -3.13 -0.63 6.26
C GLU A 55 -1.93 -1.07 7.10
N ASP A 56 -0.97 -1.77 6.50
CA ASP A 56 0.22 -2.27 7.18
C ASP A 56 1.24 -1.14 7.42
N ALA A 57 1.26 -0.12 6.56
CA ALA A 57 2.17 1.01 6.71
C ALA A 57 1.84 1.93 7.88
N ASP A 58 0.55 2.15 8.17
CA ASP A 58 0.17 2.94 9.34
C ASP A 58 0.61 2.27 10.64
N ASN A 59 0.49 0.93 10.70
CA ASN A 59 1.00 0.12 11.81
C ASN A 59 2.53 0.22 11.92
N LEU A 60 3.27 0.09 10.81
CA LEU A 60 4.72 0.24 10.77
C LEU A 60 5.17 1.64 11.21
N ARG A 61 4.47 2.69 10.77
CA ARG A 61 4.75 4.07 11.17
C ARG A 61 4.48 4.32 12.65
N TYR A 62 3.40 3.75 13.18
CA TYR A 62 3.07 3.83 14.60
C TYR A 62 4.13 3.12 15.46
N LEU A 63 4.53 1.91 15.05
CA LEU A 63 5.54 1.12 15.76
C LEU A 63 6.93 1.77 15.71
N GLY A 64 7.33 2.33 14.57
CA GLY A 64 8.61 3.03 14.41
C GLY A 64 8.73 4.33 15.24
N ARG A 65 7.63 4.91 15.71
CA ARG A 65 7.65 6.06 16.64
C ARG A 65 8.08 5.66 18.06
N ARG A 66 8.02 4.38 18.43
CA ARG A 66 8.48 3.91 19.73
C ARG A 66 9.99 3.70 19.68
N SER A 67 10.72 4.63 20.27
CA SER A 67 12.20 4.80 20.27
C SER A 67 13.05 3.56 20.59
N SER A 68 12.49 2.43 21.04
CA SER A 68 13.23 1.26 21.51
C SER A 68 13.15 0.03 20.60
N TYR A 69 12.29 0.03 19.58
CA TYR A 69 12.19 -1.12 18.66
C TYR A 69 12.90 -0.79 17.37
N SER A 70 13.94 -1.56 17.05
CA SER A 70 14.55 -1.53 15.73
C SER A 70 13.51 -2.01 14.70
N VAL A 71 13.40 -1.32 13.55
CA VAL A 71 12.44 -1.67 12.48
C VAL A 71 12.60 -3.14 12.03
N THR A 72 13.81 -3.68 12.19
CA THR A 72 14.17 -5.08 11.97
C THR A 72 13.43 -6.08 12.87
N ASP A 73 13.02 -5.71 14.08
CA ASP A 73 12.29 -6.61 14.98
C ASP A 73 10.79 -6.71 14.65
N ILE A 74 10.22 -5.66 14.06
CA ILE A 74 8.80 -5.60 13.67
C ILE A 74 8.49 -6.59 12.53
N GLN A 75 9.42 -6.74 11.58
CA GLN A 75 9.24 -7.67 10.45
C GLN A 75 9.38 -9.15 10.84
N LYS A 76 10.07 -9.51 11.95
CA LYS A 76 10.14 -10.91 12.40
C LYS A 76 8.78 -11.49 12.82
N ASN A 77 7.85 -10.63 13.25
CA ASN A 77 6.52 -11.00 13.70
C ASN A 77 5.41 -10.83 12.64
N GLN A 78 5.74 -10.43 11.40
CA GLN A 78 4.75 -10.44 10.33
C GLN A 78 4.58 -11.87 9.78
N PRO A 79 3.35 -12.40 9.67
CA PRO A 79 3.14 -13.73 9.13
C PRO A 79 3.59 -13.75 7.67
N LYS A 80 4.69 -14.45 7.39
CA LYS A 80 5.18 -14.69 6.03
C LYS A 80 4.10 -15.46 5.26
N LYS A 81 3.26 -14.76 4.50
CA LYS A 81 2.36 -15.40 3.53
C LYS A 81 3.25 -16.09 2.50
N ARG A 82 3.30 -17.42 2.56
CA ARG A 82 4.01 -18.23 1.57
C ARG A 82 3.44 -17.90 0.18
N PRO A 83 4.26 -17.58 -0.82
CA PRO A 83 3.78 -17.54 -2.19
C PRO A 83 3.23 -18.92 -2.55
N ARG A 84 2.02 -18.96 -3.12
CA ARG A 84 1.44 -20.17 -3.71
C ARG A 84 2.15 -20.49 -5.02
#